data_AF-A0A397RZW3-F1
#
_entry.id   AF-A0A397RZW3-F1
#
_cell.length_a   1.000
_cell.length_b   1.000
_cell.length_c   1.000
_cell.angle_alpha   90.00
_cell.angle_beta   90.00
_cell.angle_gamma   90.00
#
_symmetry.space_group_name_H-M   'P 1'
#
loop_
_entity.id
_entity.type
_entity.pdbx_description
1 polymer ?
#
loop_
_entity_poly.entity_id
_entity_poly.type
_entity_poly.pdbx_seq_one_letter_code
_entity_poly.pdbx_strand_id
1 'polypeptide(L)'
;MDQFETQNTQDEENFSFLEYAGGDTQASQYDYNDFSLESQQTNTLLDGSQSHFVEPDLSGVGVDELDAFQDLAIVERELEHACRYCGIHAVNSVARCVTCNKWFCNSRGNTSGSHIINHLVRAKHREVALHPDSPLGETTLECYSCGCKNVFLLGFIPAKSDTVVVLLCRQPCAAMPSSKDMNWDTSQWLPLIDDRCFLPWLVKVPSEQEQLRARQITAHQINKLEELWKDNTEATLEDLEKPGIDDEPQPVLLSKNGG
;
A
#
# COMPACT_ATOMS: atom_id res chain seq x y z
N MET A 1 50.07 -15.84 56.68
CA MET A 1 48.65 -16.14 56.83
C MET A 1 47.95 -15.72 55.55
N ASP A 2 48.40 -16.14 54.36
CA ASP A 2 48.62 -17.48 53.78
C ASP A 2 47.59 -17.58 52.65
N GLN A 3 47.98 -17.31 51.40
CA GLN A 3 48.59 -18.20 50.42
C GLN A 3 47.56 -19.01 49.60
N PHE A 4 47.69 -18.88 48.27
CA PHE A 4 47.60 -19.95 47.24
C PHE A 4 46.19 -20.49 46.88
N GLU A 5 45.82 -20.88 45.66
CA GLU A 5 46.47 -20.90 44.33
C GLU A 5 45.40 -21.20 43.24
N THR A 6 45.79 -20.94 42.00
CA THR A 6 45.15 -21.14 40.68
C THR A 6 45.08 -22.59 40.17
N GLN A 7 44.16 -22.87 39.23
CA GLN A 7 44.23 -23.78 38.04
C GLN A 7 42.83 -23.77 37.38
N ASN A 8 42.52 -23.42 36.11
CA ASN A 8 43.05 -23.58 34.75
C ASN A 8 43.05 -25.02 34.18
N THR A 9 42.29 -25.23 33.10
CA THR A 9 42.39 -26.21 31.98
C THR A 9 41.11 -26.01 31.12
N GLN A 10 41.14 -25.44 29.90
CA GLN A 10 41.63 -25.92 28.59
C GLN A 10 40.77 -27.03 27.93
N ASP A 11 40.60 -26.86 26.60
CA ASP A 11 40.15 -27.76 25.51
C ASP A 11 38.97 -27.12 24.73
N GLU A 12 39.15 -26.28 23.71
CA GLU A 12 39.70 -26.45 22.35
C GLU A 12 39.08 -27.60 21.51
N GLU A 13 38.13 -27.25 20.63
CA GLU A 13 37.92 -27.80 19.26
C GLU A 13 37.14 -26.70 18.49
N ASN A 14 37.63 -25.97 17.47
CA ASN A 14 38.34 -26.25 16.22
C ASN A 14 37.57 -27.14 15.24
N PHE A 15 36.76 -26.54 14.36
CA PHE A 15 36.38 -27.16 13.08
C PHE A 15 36.43 -26.16 11.92
N SER A 16 37.65 -26.10 11.36
CA SER A 16 38.01 -26.07 9.95
C SER A 16 36.91 -25.76 8.91
N PHE A 17 37.07 -24.59 8.31
CA PHE A 17 37.06 -24.37 6.87
C PHE A 17 37.54 -25.60 6.06
N LEU A 18 36.72 -26.10 5.14
CA LEU A 18 37.23 -26.82 3.97
C LEU A 18 36.38 -26.48 2.73
N GLU A 19 37.01 -25.66 1.90
CA GLU A 19 36.77 -25.52 0.47
C GLU A 19 37.00 -26.87 -0.23
N TYR A 20 36.08 -27.31 -1.09
CA TYR A 20 36.43 -28.17 -2.22
C TYR A 20 35.53 -27.90 -3.42
N ALA A 21 36.20 -27.66 -4.54
CA ALA A 21 35.65 -27.44 -5.86
C ALA A 21 35.20 -28.75 -6.54
N GLY A 22 34.29 -28.60 -7.50
CA GLY A 22 34.24 -29.44 -8.71
C GLY A 22 33.16 -30.51 -8.75
N GLY A 23 32.35 -30.48 -9.81
CA GLY A 23 31.59 -31.65 -10.27
C GLY A 23 30.22 -31.33 -10.85
N ASP A 24 30.14 -31.28 -12.18
CA ASP A 24 28.95 -31.20 -13.02
C ASP A 24 27.81 -32.17 -12.60
N THR A 25 26.54 -31.79 -12.80
CA THR A 25 25.68 -32.39 -13.85
C THR A 25 24.22 -31.91 -13.81
N GLN A 26 23.76 -31.57 -15.02
CA GLN A 26 22.45 -31.80 -15.64
C GLN A 26 21.23 -30.95 -15.27
N ALA A 27 20.77 -30.27 -16.32
CA ALA A 27 19.59 -29.45 -16.45
C ALA A 27 18.29 -30.26 -16.32
N SER A 28 17.34 -29.73 -15.55
CA SER A 28 15.94 -30.14 -15.59
C SER A 28 15.25 -29.49 -16.81
N GLN A 29 14.92 -30.35 -17.78
CA GLN A 29 14.09 -30.02 -18.93
C GLN A 29 12.66 -29.70 -18.48
N TYR A 30 12.16 -28.54 -18.89
CA TYR A 30 10.74 -28.22 -18.87
C TYR A 30 10.07 -28.89 -20.07
N ASP A 31 9.06 -29.70 -19.81
CA ASP A 31 8.25 -30.41 -20.80
C ASP A 31 7.12 -29.48 -21.30
N TYR A 32 7.14 -29.15 -22.59
CA TYR A 32 6.18 -28.26 -23.25
C TYR A 32 5.28 -29.13 -24.13
N ASN A 33 4.02 -29.32 -23.73
CA ASN A 33 3.05 -30.09 -24.49
C ASN A 33 2.58 -29.29 -25.72
N ASP A 34 3.06 -29.73 -26.89
CA ASP A 34 2.59 -29.41 -28.24
C ASP A 34 1.24 -30.11 -28.50
N PHE A 35 0.23 -29.35 -28.93
CA PHE A 35 -1.08 -29.86 -29.33
C PHE A 35 -1.23 -29.62 -30.83
N SER A 36 -0.59 -30.48 -31.63
CA SER A 36 -0.78 -30.57 -33.07
C SER A 36 -1.93 -31.53 -33.39
N LEU A 37 -2.95 -31.04 -34.11
CA LEU A 37 -4.02 -31.85 -34.70
C LEU A 37 -4.01 -31.69 -36.22
N GLU A 38 -3.85 -32.83 -36.89
CA GLU A 38 -3.77 -32.99 -38.33
C GLU A 38 -5.12 -32.85 -39.04
N SER A 39 -5.01 -32.42 -40.30
CA SER A 39 -6.03 -32.27 -41.33
C SER A 39 -6.61 -33.58 -41.86
N GLN A 40 -7.93 -33.59 -42.14
CA GLN A 40 -8.52 -34.43 -43.19
C GLN A 40 -9.48 -33.61 -44.07
N GLN A 41 -9.23 -33.67 -45.38
CA GLN A 41 -10.03 -33.09 -46.46
C GLN A 41 -11.17 -34.02 -46.88
N THR A 42 -12.30 -33.47 -47.31
CA THR A 42 -13.08 -34.01 -48.45
C THR A 42 -13.66 -32.85 -49.29
N ASN A 43 -13.51 -32.97 -50.61
CA ASN A 43 -13.86 -32.00 -51.67
C ASN A 43 -15.28 -32.24 -52.22
N THR A 44 -15.90 -31.19 -52.80
CA THR A 44 -16.63 -31.10 -54.11
C THR A 44 -17.49 -29.81 -54.11
N LEU A 45 -17.11 -28.73 -54.81
CA LEU A 45 -17.24 -28.34 -56.24
C LEU A 45 -18.63 -27.79 -56.68
N LEU A 46 -18.55 -26.72 -57.50
CA LEU A 46 -19.58 -26.01 -58.30
C LEU A 46 -20.31 -24.87 -57.53
N ASP A 47 -20.54 -23.65 -58.00
CA ASP A 47 -20.28 -22.90 -59.26
C ASP A 47 -20.72 -21.43 -58.99
N GLY A 48 -20.18 -20.48 -59.76
CA GLY A 48 -20.97 -19.35 -60.26
C GLY A 48 -21.34 -18.17 -59.36
N SER A 49 -20.53 -17.11 -59.45
CA SER A 49 -20.98 -15.76 -59.88
C SER A 49 -21.79 -14.84 -58.94
N GLN A 50 -21.24 -13.63 -58.82
CA GLN A 50 -21.89 -12.31 -58.67
C GLN A 50 -22.09 -11.73 -57.27
N SER A 51 -21.50 -10.54 -57.14
CA SER A 51 -21.55 -9.56 -56.07
C SER A 51 -22.96 -9.05 -55.78
N HIS A 52 -23.35 -9.15 -54.51
CA HIS A 52 -24.29 -8.21 -53.90
C HIS A 52 -23.74 -7.76 -52.55
N PHE A 53 -23.30 -6.50 -52.51
CA PHE A 53 -23.08 -5.78 -51.25
C PHE A 53 -24.43 -5.66 -50.56
N VAL A 54 -24.58 -6.31 -49.41
CA VAL A 54 -25.69 -6.05 -48.49
C VAL A 54 -25.12 -5.11 -47.44
N GLU A 55 -25.57 -3.85 -47.47
CA GLU A 55 -25.32 -2.91 -46.38
C GLU A 55 -25.86 -3.51 -45.07
N PRO A 56 -25.11 -3.45 -43.95
CA PRO A 56 -25.71 -3.75 -42.67
C PRO A 56 -26.65 -2.59 -42.33
N ASP A 57 -27.94 -2.89 -42.39
CA ASP A 57 -29.02 -2.04 -41.91
C ASP A 57 -28.78 -1.66 -40.44
N LEU A 58 -28.33 -0.43 -40.22
CA LEU A 58 -28.14 0.20 -38.91
C LEU A 58 -29.41 0.96 -38.45
N SER A 59 -30.60 0.53 -38.87
CA SER A 59 -31.86 1.04 -38.31
C SER A 59 -32.29 0.23 -37.08
N GLY A 60 -31.51 0.34 -35.99
CA GLY A 60 -31.86 -0.36 -34.76
C GLY A 60 -31.05 -0.04 -33.51
N VAL A 61 -30.16 0.96 -33.57
CA VAL A 61 -29.46 1.43 -32.37
C VAL A 61 -30.09 2.75 -31.98
N GLY A 62 -31.03 2.70 -31.04
CA GLY A 62 -31.39 3.86 -30.24
C GLY A 62 -30.14 4.28 -29.48
N VAL A 63 -29.34 5.15 -30.09
CA VAL A 63 -28.35 5.95 -29.39
C VAL A 63 -29.15 6.94 -28.57
N ASP A 64 -29.48 6.55 -27.34
CA ASP A 64 -29.84 7.51 -26.30
C ASP A 64 -28.66 8.47 -26.18
N GLU A 65 -28.86 9.67 -26.71
CA GLU A 65 -27.94 10.80 -26.70
C GLU A 65 -27.95 11.44 -25.30
N LEU A 66 -27.68 10.63 -24.29
CA LEU A 66 -27.57 11.01 -22.89
C LEU A 66 -26.23 10.52 -22.34
N ASP A 67 -25.49 11.45 -21.77
CA ASP A 67 -24.61 11.27 -20.61
C ASP A 67 -23.10 11.00 -20.74
N ALA A 68 -22.46 11.36 -21.85
CA ALA A 68 -20.98 11.50 -21.86
C ALA A 68 -20.45 12.52 -20.81
N PHE A 69 -21.26 13.54 -20.45
CA PHE A 69 -20.94 14.49 -19.37
C PHE A 69 -21.15 13.91 -17.97
N GLN A 70 -22.10 13.00 -17.79
CA GLN A 70 -22.36 12.32 -16.52
C GLN A 70 -21.31 11.24 -16.26
N ASP A 71 -20.84 10.56 -17.32
CA ASP A 71 -19.76 9.57 -17.25
C ASP A 71 -18.43 10.20 -16.84
N LEU A 72 -18.09 11.39 -17.35
CA LEU A 72 -16.90 12.14 -16.91
C LEU A 72 -17.00 12.57 -15.44
N ALA A 73 -18.18 13.01 -14.99
CA ALA A 73 -18.40 13.40 -13.60
C ALA A 73 -18.31 12.21 -12.61
N ILE A 74 -18.68 11.00 -13.06
CA ILE A 74 -18.52 9.77 -12.28
C ILE A 74 -17.04 9.39 -12.17
N VAL A 75 -16.29 9.44 -13.28
CA VAL A 75 -14.84 9.16 -13.27
C VAL A 75 -14.07 10.19 -12.44
N GLU A 76 -14.42 11.48 -12.50
CA GLU A 76 -13.79 12.51 -11.67
C GLU A 76 -14.05 12.29 -10.17
N ARG A 77 -15.26 11.86 -9.79
CA ARG A 77 -15.60 11.53 -8.39
C ARG A 77 -14.87 10.29 -7.87
N GLU A 78 -14.69 9.27 -8.71
CA GLU A 78 -13.90 8.08 -8.36
C GLU A 78 -12.41 8.43 -8.16
N LEU A 79 -11.92 9.50 -8.78
CA LEU A 79 -10.52 9.91 -8.67
C LEU A 79 -10.23 10.89 -7.54
N GLU A 80 -11.24 11.61 -7.00
CA GLU A 80 -11.04 12.62 -5.96
C GLU A 80 -10.41 12.02 -4.69
N HIS A 81 -10.84 10.81 -4.30
CA HIS A 81 -10.37 10.12 -3.11
C HIS A 81 -9.35 9.00 -3.41
N ALA A 82 -8.78 9.00 -4.61
CA ALA A 82 -7.76 8.03 -5.00
C ALA A 82 -6.47 8.23 -4.20
N CYS A 83 -5.86 7.11 -3.80
CA CYS A 83 -4.57 7.11 -3.12
C CYS A 83 -3.51 7.79 -3.99
N ARG A 84 -2.88 8.85 -3.49
CA ARG A 84 -1.89 9.61 -4.25
C ARG A 84 -0.62 8.82 -4.61
N TYR A 85 -0.38 7.68 -3.96
CA TYR A 85 0.74 6.78 -4.26
C TYR A 85 0.43 5.73 -5.33
N CYS A 86 -0.69 5.01 -5.20
CA CYS A 86 -0.96 3.86 -6.07
C CYS A 86 -2.26 3.96 -6.89
N GLY A 87 -3.11 4.95 -6.62
CA GLY A 87 -4.38 5.17 -7.32
C GLY A 87 -5.58 4.35 -6.82
N ILE A 88 -5.43 3.57 -5.74
CA ILE A 88 -6.57 2.85 -5.15
C ILE A 88 -7.59 3.85 -4.62
N HIS A 89 -8.84 3.72 -5.05
CA HIS A 89 -9.96 4.61 -4.74
C HIS A 89 -11.15 3.87 -4.10
N ALA A 90 -10.94 2.69 -3.52
CA ALA A 90 -12.01 2.04 -2.79
C ALA A 90 -12.33 2.85 -1.52
N VAL A 91 -13.56 3.36 -1.40
CA VAL A 91 -14.08 4.18 -0.28
C VAL A 91 -13.68 3.66 1.10
N ASN A 92 -13.79 2.34 1.31
CA ASN A 92 -13.51 1.71 2.60
C ASN A 92 -12.03 1.51 2.89
N SER A 93 -11.18 1.70 1.89
CA SER A 93 -9.75 1.41 1.96
C SER A 93 -8.88 2.65 1.88
N VAL A 94 -9.47 3.83 1.79
CA VAL A 94 -8.77 5.10 1.77
C VAL A 94 -9.08 5.92 3.02
N ALA A 95 -8.11 6.75 3.40
CA ALA A 95 -8.26 7.73 4.45
C ALA A 95 -7.59 9.04 4.04
N ARG A 96 -8.18 10.16 4.46
CA ARG A 96 -7.70 11.51 4.15
C ARG A 96 -6.77 11.99 5.24
N CYS A 97 -5.59 12.46 4.89
CA CYS A 97 -4.79 13.23 5.81
C CYS A 97 -5.36 14.65 5.92
N VAL A 98 -5.76 15.06 7.12
CA VAL A 98 -6.43 16.37 7.33
C VAL A 98 -5.47 17.53 7.10
N THR A 99 -4.16 17.35 7.36
CA THR A 99 -3.17 18.42 7.25
C THR A 99 -2.89 18.83 5.81
N CYS A 100 -2.78 17.87 4.89
CA CYS A 100 -2.47 18.14 3.49
C CYS A 100 -3.64 17.89 2.51
N ASN A 101 -4.79 17.45 3.03
CA ASN A 101 -6.00 17.09 2.29
C ASN A 101 -5.79 16.06 1.17
N LYS A 102 -4.75 15.22 1.28
CA LYS A 102 -4.49 14.13 0.32
C LYS A 102 -5.02 12.80 0.85
N TRP A 103 -5.44 11.94 -0.08
CA TRP A 103 -5.95 10.60 0.21
C TRP A 103 -4.88 9.53 0.05
N PHE A 104 -4.91 8.55 0.96
CA PHE A 104 -4.00 7.41 0.94
C PHE A 104 -4.72 6.14 1.35
N CYS A 105 -4.35 5.01 0.74
CA CYS A 105 -4.96 3.73 1.05
C CYS A 105 -4.28 3.04 2.26
N ASN A 106 -4.95 2.01 2.78
CA ASN A 106 -4.43 1.17 3.86
C ASN A 106 -3.67 -0.09 3.36
N SER A 107 -3.25 -0.15 2.09
CA SER A 107 -2.41 -1.25 1.58
C SER A 107 -0.92 -0.96 1.77
N ARG A 108 -0.13 -2.02 1.94
CA ARG A 108 1.34 -1.94 1.99
C ARG A 108 1.99 -1.85 0.61
N GLY A 109 1.38 -2.46 -0.41
CA GLY A 109 1.99 -2.57 -1.75
C GLY A 109 3.41 -3.13 -1.65
N ASN A 110 4.38 -2.44 -2.27
CA ASN A 110 5.80 -2.81 -2.24
C ASN A 110 6.59 -2.12 -1.12
N THR A 111 5.93 -1.73 -0.03
CA THR A 111 6.54 -0.99 1.07
C THR A 111 6.37 -1.68 2.43
N SER A 112 7.12 -1.24 3.45
CA SER A 112 7.09 -1.88 4.78
C SER A 112 5.83 -1.58 5.62
N GLY A 113 4.97 -0.66 5.19
CA GLY A 113 3.80 -0.20 5.96
C GLY A 113 2.72 0.33 5.02
N SER A 114 1.52 0.59 5.52
CA SER A 114 0.45 1.11 4.66
C SER A 114 0.80 2.48 4.06
N HIS A 115 0.25 2.81 2.90
CA HIS A 115 0.47 4.11 2.24
C HIS A 115 0.12 5.30 3.14
N ILE A 116 -1.02 5.25 3.85
CA ILE A 116 -1.39 6.30 4.79
C ILE A 116 -0.38 6.44 5.95
N ILE A 117 0.05 5.34 6.57
CA ILE A 117 1.02 5.41 7.68
C ILE A 117 2.40 5.89 7.20
N ASN A 118 2.86 5.43 6.03
CA ASN A 118 4.09 5.93 5.43
C ASN A 118 4.01 7.45 5.20
N HIS A 119 2.89 7.96 4.68
CA HIS A 119 2.68 9.39 4.50
C HIS A 119 2.76 10.15 5.82
N LEU A 120 1.97 9.74 6.82
CA LEU A 120 1.91 10.43 8.12
C LEU A 120 3.29 10.52 8.79
N VAL A 121 4.09 9.45 8.73
CA VAL A 121 5.44 9.45 9.31
C VAL A 121 6.39 10.39 8.56
N ARG A 122 6.35 10.40 7.22
CA ARG A 122 7.25 11.20 6.38
C ARG A 122 6.93 12.69 6.41
N ALA A 123 5.64 13.01 6.28
CA ALA A 123 5.14 14.37 6.34
C ALA A 123 5.00 14.90 7.79
N LYS A 124 5.21 14.05 8.80
CA LYS A 124 5.04 14.35 10.23
C LYS A 124 3.61 14.80 10.58
N HIS A 125 2.63 14.36 9.79
CA HIS A 125 1.21 14.59 10.02
C HIS A 125 0.66 13.58 11.02
N ARG A 126 -0.43 13.94 11.70
CA ARG A 126 -0.97 13.14 12.82
C ARG A 126 -2.47 12.95 12.78
N GLU A 127 -3.17 13.66 11.89
CA GLU A 127 -4.63 13.72 11.86
C GLU A 127 -5.17 13.08 10.58
N VAL A 128 -6.18 12.23 10.75
CA VAL A 128 -6.79 11.45 9.67
C VAL A 128 -8.31 11.52 9.78
N ALA A 129 -8.97 11.64 8.62
CA ALA A 129 -10.40 11.54 8.47
C ALA A 129 -10.79 10.37 7.54
N LEU A 130 -11.91 9.73 7.84
CA LEU A 130 -12.48 8.66 7.03
C LEU A 130 -13.31 9.22 5.87
N HIS A 131 -13.61 8.37 4.89
CA HIS A 131 -14.44 8.75 3.75
C HIS A 131 -15.91 9.02 4.17
N PRO A 132 -16.59 10.04 3.59
CA PRO A 132 -18.00 10.32 3.86
C PRO A 132 -18.93 9.11 3.68
N ASP A 133 -18.67 8.30 2.65
CA ASP A 133 -19.43 7.09 2.35
C ASP A 133 -18.89 5.83 3.08
N SER A 134 -17.94 5.98 4.01
CA SER A 134 -17.50 4.86 4.84
C SER A 134 -18.59 4.47 5.85
N PRO A 135 -18.57 3.23 6.40
CA PRO A 135 -19.50 2.79 7.43
C PRO A 135 -19.53 3.69 8.67
N LEU A 136 -18.46 4.46 8.89
CA LEU A 136 -18.30 5.38 10.01
C LEU A 136 -18.53 6.85 9.62
N GLY A 137 -18.91 7.12 8.36
CA GLY A 137 -19.10 8.45 7.81
C GLY A 137 -17.82 9.28 7.70
N GLU A 138 -17.98 10.58 7.42
CA GLU A 138 -16.88 11.56 7.44
C GLU A 138 -16.48 11.89 8.89
N THR A 139 -15.79 10.94 9.53
CA THR A 139 -15.36 11.08 10.91
C THR A 139 -13.86 11.36 10.98
N THR A 140 -13.47 12.42 11.69
CA THR A 140 -12.08 12.67 12.07
C THR A 140 -11.75 11.86 13.31
N LEU A 141 -10.64 11.11 13.28
CA LEU A 141 -10.24 10.27 14.41
C LEU A 141 -9.73 11.13 15.57
N GLU A 142 -10.46 11.11 16.69
CA GLU A 142 -10.11 11.89 17.87
C GLU A 142 -10.43 11.16 19.17
N CYS A 143 -9.69 11.51 20.23
CA CYS A 143 -9.93 10.98 21.56
C CYS A 143 -11.22 11.55 22.14
N TYR A 144 -12.13 10.67 22.55
CA TYR A 144 -13.40 11.05 23.18
C TYR A 144 -13.22 11.90 24.47
N SER A 145 -12.12 11.69 25.20
CA SER A 145 -11.89 12.35 26.50
C SER A 145 -11.25 13.74 26.36
N CYS A 146 -10.22 13.88 25.53
CA CYS A 146 -9.44 15.13 25.43
C CYS A 146 -9.48 15.81 24.06
N GLY A 147 -10.13 15.21 23.05
CA GLY A 147 -10.18 15.73 21.68
C GLY A 147 -8.85 15.64 20.92
N CYS A 148 -7.84 14.92 21.43
CA CYS A 148 -6.58 14.76 20.72
C CYS A 148 -6.77 13.97 19.42
N LYS A 149 -6.27 14.51 18.31
CA LYS A 149 -6.42 13.95 16.96
C LYS A 149 -5.20 13.15 16.47
N ASN A 150 -4.22 12.92 17.36
CA ASN A 150 -3.00 12.21 16.99
C ASN A 150 -3.23 10.70 16.92
N VAL A 151 -3.40 10.17 15.70
CA VAL A 151 -3.71 8.75 15.46
C VAL A 151 -2.68 7.78 16.04
N PHE A 152 -1.42 8.20 16.21
CA PHE A 152 -0.36 7.37 16.81
C PHE A 152 -0.52 7.19 18.33
N LEU A 153 -1.31 8.03 18.99
CA LEU A 153 -1.62 7.94 20.41
C LEU A 153 -2.99 7.33 20.67
N LEU A 154 -3.84 7.27 19.64
CA LEU A 154 -5.20 6.75 19.73
C LEU A 154 -5.20 5.22 19.71
N GLY A 155 -6.10 4.68 20.51
CA GLY A 155 -6.51 3.30 20.48
C GLY A 155 -8.00 3.21 20.72
N PHE A 156 -8.53 2.00 20.65
CA PHE A 156 -9.92 1.72 20.94
C PHE A 156 -10.04 0.81 22.16
N ILE A 157 -11.17 0.91 22.84
CA ILE A 157 -11.62 -0.06 23.85
C ILE A 157 -12.95 -0.63 23.34
N PRO A 158 -13.08 -1.95 23.16
CA PRO A 158 -14.35 -2.55 22.79
C PRO A 158 -15.34 -2.47 23.96
N ALA A 159 -16.61 -2.16 23.68
CA ALA A 159 -17.66 -2.25 24.68
C ALA A 159 -18.09 -3.71 24.88
N LYS A 160 -18.76 -4.00 26.02
CA LYS A 160 -19.31 -5.33 26.32
C LYS A 160 -20.35 -5.82 25.30
N SER A 161 -20.92 -4.91 24.53
CA SER A 161 -21.70 -5.21 23.34
C SER A 161 -20.84 -4.93 22.11
N ASP A 162 -20.54 -5.97 21.31
CA ASP A 162 -19.52 -6.02 20.24
C ASP A 162 -19.62 -4.96 19.12
N THR A 163 -20.60 -4.06 19.18
CA THR A 163 -20.91 -3.09 18.13
C THR A 163 -20.46 -1.67 18.44
N VAL A 164 -20.06 -1.37 19.69
CA VAL A 164 -19.66 -0.02 20.11
C VAL A 164 -18.19 -0.02 20.51
N VAL A 165 -17.42 0.89 19.91
CA VAL A 165 -16.01 1.14 20.25
C VAL A 165 -15.84 2.60 20.66
N VAL A 166 -14.96 2.85 21.63
CA VAL A 166 -14.58 4.20 22.04
C VAL A 166 -13.12 4.48 21.71
N LEU A 167 -12.83 5.65 21.15
CA LEU A 167 -11.46 6.08 20.86
C LEU A 167 -10.86 6.86 22.04
N LEU A 168 -9.72 6.40 22.56
CA LEU A 168 -9.01 7.05 23.68
C LEU A 168 -7.50 7.07 23.46
N CYS A 169 -6.85 8.13 23.95
CA CYS A 169 -5.40 8.16 24.06
C CYS A 169 -4.91 7.11 25.06
N ARG A 170 -3.79 6.44 24.75
CA ARG A 170 -3.14 5.49 25.69
C ARG A 170 -2.85 6.13 27.04
N GLN A 171 -2.33 7.35 27.03
CA GLN A 171 -2.04 8.16 28.22
C GLN A 171 -2.39 9.62 27.93
N PRO A 172 -2.94 10.36 28.89
CA PRO A 172 -3.43 9.91 30.20
C PRO A 172 -4.86 9.32 30.16
N CYS A 173 -5.57 9.44 29.04
CA CYS A 173 -7.02 9.22 28.97
C CYS A 173 -7.47 7.78 29.28
N ALA A 174 -6.74 6.77 28.80
CA ALA A 174 -7.02 5.37 29.12
C ALA A 174 -6.38 4.91 30.43
N ALA A 175 -5.54 5.70 31.11
CA ALA A 175 -4.92 5.30 32.38
C ALA A 175 -5.52 5.96 33.61
N MET A 176 -6.08 7.16 33.46
CA MET A 176 -6.76 7.82 34.56
C MET A 176 -8.24 7.47 34.54
N PRO A 177 -8.84 7.11 35.70
CA PRO A 177 -10.28 7.03 35.83
C PRO A 177 -10.86 8.39 35.46
N SER A 178 -11.58 8.47 34.34
CA SER A 178 -12.20 9.73 33.94
C SER A 178 -13.27 10.09 34.97
N SER A 179 -13.39 11.38 35.31
CA SER A 179 -14.44 11.86 36.23
C SER A 179 -15.85 11.81 35.63
N LYS A 180 -15.98 11.45 34.35
CA LYS A 180 -17.27 11.18 33.70
C LYS A 180 -17.60 9.70 33.91
N ASP A 181 -18.83 9.41 34.29
CA ASP A 181 -19.40 8.14 34.81
C ASP A 181 -19.29 6.88 33.90
N MET A 182 -18.26 6.77 33.07
CA MET A 182 -18.05 5.70 32.11
C MET A 182 -16.81 4.90 32.51
N ASN A 183 -17.03 3.77 33.20
CA ASN A 183 -15.98 2.86 33.62
C ASN A 183 -15.54 1.95 32.47
N TRP A 184 -14.70 2.47 31.57
CA TRP A 184 -14.08 1.69 30.50
C TRP A 184 -13.04 0.74 31.07
N ASP A 185 -13.02 -0.51 30.59
CA ASP A 185 -11.97 -1.47 30.97
C ASP A 185 -10.67 -1.13 30.23
N THR A 186 -9.79 -0.41 30.93
CA THR A 186 -8.54 0.12 30.39
C THR A 186 -7.54 -0.98 30.01
N SER A 187 -7.73 -2.20 30.51
CA SER A 187 -6.91 -3.36 30.14
C SER A 187 -7.15 -3.84 28.71
N GLN A 188 -8.29 -3.47 28.11
CA GLN A 188 -8.68 -3.84 26.76
C GLN A 188 -8.28 -2.79 25.71
N TRP A 189 -7.49 -1.79 26.08
CA TRP A 189 -7.02 -0.78 25.14
C TRP A 189 -6.10 -1.42 24.09
N LEU A 190 -6.43 -1.20 22.83
CA LEU A 190 -5.65 -1.65 21.68
C LEU A 190 -5.35 -0.47 20.75
N PRO A 191 -4.16 -0.36 20.15
CA PRO A 191 -3.82 0.75 19.26
C PRO A 191 -4.67 0.71 17.99
N LEU A 192 -4.96 1.87 17.40
CA LEU A 192 -5.63 1.92 16.09
C LEU A 192 -4.72 1.49 14.93
N ILE A 193 -3.41 1.50 15.18
CA ILE A 193 -2.37 1.15 14.22
C ILE A 193 -1.68 -0.11 14.73
N ASP A 194 -1.71 -1.16 13.92
CA ASP A 194 -1.00 -2.42 14.16
C ASP A 194 -0.19 -2.77 12.90
N ASP A 195 1.00 -3.36 13.06
CA ASP A 195 1.93 -3.67 11.95
C ASP A 195 2.05 -2.57 10.86
N ARG A 196 2.11 -1.30 11.30
CA ARG A 196 2.23 -0.10 10.43
C ARG A 196 1.05 0.08 9.45
N CYS A 197 -0.13 -0.45 9.77
CA CYS A 197 -1.39 -0.20 9.07
C CYS A 197 -2.52 0.11 10.06
N PHE A 198 -3.59 0.73 9.57
CA PHE A 198 -4.81 0.85 10.37
C PHE A 198 -5.52 -0.49 10.49
N LEU A 199 -6.24 -0.67 11.58
CA LEU A 199 -7.05 -1.88 11.77
C LEU A 199 -8.10 -2.04 10.64
N PRO A 200 -8.33 -3.26 10.13
CA PRO A 200 -9.21 -3.49 8.97
C PRO A 200 -10.67 -3.06 9.17
N TRP A 201 -11.16 -3.03 10.41
CA TRP A 201 -12.51 -2.56 10.73
C TRP A 201 -12.63 -1.04 10.61
N LEU A 202 -11.52 -0.31 10.76
CA LEU A 202 -11.46 1.14 10.66
C LEU A 202 -11.22 1.59 9.21
N VAL A 203 -10.20 0.99 8.58
CA VAL A 203 -9.90 1.19 7.14
C VAL A 203 -9.58 -0.17 6.56
N LYS A 204 -10.43 -0.67 5.66
CA LYS A 204 -10.25 -1.99 5.04
C LYS A 204 -8.94 -2.04 4.25
N VAL A 205 -8.24 -3.15 4.34
CA VAL A 205 -7.11 -3.41 3.43
C VAL A 205 -7.68 -3.75 2.05
N PRO A 206 -7.25 -3.07 0.96
CA PRO A 206 -7.64 -3.42 -0.40
C PRO A 206 -7.36 -4.89 -0.72
N SER A 207 -8.19 -5.48 -1.58
CA SER A 207 -7.98 -6.85 -2.05
C SER A 207 -6.69 -6.99 -2.86
N GLU A 208 -6.16 -8.21 -2.96
CA GLU A 208 -4.94 -8.49 -3.72
C GLU A 208 -5.08 -8.09 -5.20
N GLN A 209 -6.25 -8.33 -5.80
CA GLN A 209 -6.54 -7.94 -7.18
C GLN A 209 -6.53 -6.42 -7.39
N GLU A 210 -6.99 -5.64 -6.41
CA GLU A 210 -6.89 -4.18 -6.47
C GLU A 210 -5.44 -3.71 -6.31
N GLN A 211 -4.67 -4.34 -5.42
CA GLN A 211 -3.27 -4.03 -5.23
C GLN A 211 -2.41 -4.34 -6.46
N LEU A 212 -2.69 -5.43 -7.18
CA LEU A 212 -2.01 -5.80 -8.42
C LEU A 212 -2.35 -4.88 -9.59
N ARG A 213 -3.60 -4.40 -9.66
CA ARG A 213 -4.03 -3.42 -10.68
C ARG A 213 -3.57 -1.99 -10.39
N ALA A 214 -3.30 -1.68 -9.13
CA ALA A 214 -2.80 -0.38 -8.71
C ALA A 214 -1.37 -0.14 -9.18
N ARG A 215 -0.96 1.14 -9.23
CA ARG A 215 0.40 1.52 -9.60
C ARG A 215 1.41 0.97 -8.58
N GLN A 216 2.41 0.25 -9.10
CA GLN A 216 3.46 -0.38 -8.29
C GLN A 216 4.54 0.64 -7.93
N ILE A 217 4.31 1.35 -6.82
CA ILE A 217 5.24 2.36 -6.32
C ILE A 217 6.24 1.76 -5.33
N THR A 218 7.51 2.12 -5.48
CA THR A 218 8.59 1.71 -4.58
C THR A 218 8.73 2.65 -3.39
N ALA A 219 9.34 2.16 -2.30
CA ALA A 219 9.66 3.00 -1.15
C ALA A 219 10.54 4.21 -1.52
N HIS A 220 11.48 4.05 -2.46
CA HIS A 220 12.33 5.15 -2.92
C HIS A 220 11.55 6.26 -3.64
N GLN A 221 10.63 5.87 -4.53
CA GLN A 221 9.74 6.82 -5.21
C GLN A 221 8.86 7.59 -4.22
N ILE A 222 8.34 6.92 -3.18
CA ILE A 222 7.59 7.58 -2.10
C ILE A 222 8.47 8.62 -1.38
N ASN A 223 9.74 8.30 -1.10
CA ASN A 223 10.65 9.24 -0.43
C ASN A 223 10.82 10.51 -1.26
N LYS A 224 11.17 10.35 -2.55
CA LYS A 224 11.37 11.47 -3.46
C LYS A 224 10.09 12.29 -3.63
N LEU A 225 8.92 11.63 -3.74
CA LEU A 225 7.63 12.33 -3.87
C LEU A 225 7.29 13.17 -2.64
N GLU A 226 7.50 12.62 -1.44
CA GLU A 226 7.27 13.33 -0.17
C GLU A 226 8.25 14.49 0.03
N GLU A 227 9.47 14.38 -0.49
CA GLU A 227 10.41 15.49 -0.51
C GLU A 227 9.95 16.58 -1.48
N LEU A 228 9.53 16.22 -2.69
CA LEU A 228 8.97 17.17 -3.65
C LEU A 228 7.72 17.88 -3.10
N TRP A 229 6.86 17.21 -2.34
CA TRP A 229 5.68 17.83 -1.73
C TRP A 229 5.97 18.90 -0.68
N LYS A 230 7.19 19.00 -0.17
CA LYS A 230 7.59 20.10 0.72
C LYS A 230 7.70 21.43 -0.03
N ASP A 231 8.14 21.37 -1.29
CA ASP A 231 8.35 22.55 -2.14
C ASP A 231 7.20 22.76 -3.13
N ASN A 232 6.59 21.68 -3.60
CA ASN A 232 5.47 21.70 -4.54
C ASN A 232 4.40 20.66 -4.16
N THR A 233 3.33 21.12 -3.53
CA THR A 233 2.24 20.26 -3.02
C THR A 233 1.43 19.53 -4.08
N GLU A 234 1.51 19.97 -5.34
CA GLU A 234 0.77 19.40 -6.47
C GLU A 234 1.62 18.44 -7.31
N ALA A 235 2.88 18.22 -6.95
CA ALA A 235 3.77 17.30 -7.65
C ALA A 235 3.12 15.91 -7.79
N THR A 236 3.33 15.32 -8.96
CA THR A 236 2.85 13.99 -9.31
C THR A 236 4.02 13.02 -9.41
N LEU A 237 3.72 11.73 -9.50
CA LEU A 237 4.75 10.73 -9.76
C LEU A 237 5.43 10.91 -11.13
N GLU A 238 4.75 11.51 -12.11
CA GLU A 238 5.31 11.81 -13.43
C GLU A 238 6.42 12.87 -13.36
N ASP A 239 6.38 13.75 -12.35
CA ASP A 239 7.43 14.73 -12.12
C ASP A 239 8.74 14.09 -11.60
N LEU A 240 8.66 12.88 -11.02
CA LEU A 240 9.85 12.10 -10.66
C LEU A 240 10.57 11.50 -11.86
N GLU A 241 9.86 11.31 -12.98
CA GLU A 241 10.39 10.68 -14.20
C GLU A 241 11.09 11.69 -15.12
N LYS A 242 11.02 12.99 -14.82
CA LYS A 242 11.72 14.04 -15.58
C LYS A 242 13.24 13.95 -15.33
N PRO A 243 14.06 13.78 -16.39
CA PRO A 243 15.51 13.73 -16.25
C PRO A 243 16.03 15.09 -15.77
N GLY A 244 16.57 15.12 -14.55
CA GLY A 244 17.07 16.34 -13.90
C GLY A 244 16.97 16.34 -12.37
N ILE A 245 16.21 15.41 -11.78
CA ILE A 245 16.05 15.24 -10.31
C ILE A 245 16.93 14.07 -9.78
N ASP A 246 17.72 13.46 -10.66
CA ASP A 246 18.64 12.37 -10.32
C ASP A 246 20.10 12.84 -10.45
N ASP A 247 20.46 13.88 -9.69
CA ASP A 247 21.88 14.09 -9.34
C ASP A 247 22.23 13.05 -8.28
N GLU A 248 22.50 11.82 -8.74
CA GLU A 248 23.21 10.82 -7.95
C GLU A 248 24.57 11.44 -7.58
N PRO A 249 24.90 11.60 -6.27
CA PRO A 249 26.16 12.22 -5.89
C PRO A 249 27.30 11.37 -6.45
N GLN A 250 28.04 11.94 -7.42
CA GLN A 250 29.16 11.24 -8.04
C GLN A 250 30.12 10.73 -6.95
N PRO A 251 30.48 9.44 -6.96
CA PRO A 251 31.39 8.89 -5.97
C PRO A 251 32.73 9.63 -6.05
N VAL A 252 33.17 10.15 -4.90
CA VAL A 252 34.43 10.88 -4.80
C VAL A 252 35.58 9.91 -5.11
N LEU A 253 36.20 10.08 -6.28
CA LEU A 253 37.40 9.34 -6.65
C LEU A 253 38.58 9.84 -5.81
N LEU A 254 39.16 8.94 -5.01
CA LEU A 254 40.42 9.18 -4.31
C LEU A 254 41.55 9.27 -5.36
N SER A 255 42.01 10.48 -5.67
CA SER A 255 43.26 10.66 -6.43
C SER A 255 44.44 10.30 -5.53
N LYS A 256 44.97 9.08 -5.66
CA LYS A 256 46.34 8.80 -5.20
C LYS A 256 47.30 9.51 -6.16
N ASN A 257 47.73 10.71 -5.78
CA ASN A 257 48.87 11.35 -6.43
C ASN A 257 50.08 10.46 -6.22
N GLY A 258 50.60 9.93 -7.33
CA GLY A 258 51.90 9.28 -7.38
C GLY A 258 53.01 10.30 -7.09
N GLY A 259 53.98 9.85 -6.31
CA GLY A 259 55.25 10.49 -6.01
C GLY A 259 56.13 9.50 -5.28
#